data_AF-A0A7V2WEM7-F1
#
_entry.id   AF-A0A7V2WEM7-F1
#
_cell.length_a   1.000
_cell.length_b   1.000
_cell.length_c   1.000
_cell.angle_alpha   90.00
_cell.angle_beta   90.00
_cell.angle_gamma   90.00
#
_symmetry.space_group_name_H-M   'P 1'
#
loop_
_entity.id
_entity.type
_entity.pdbx_description
1 polymer ?
#
loop_
_entity_poly.entity_id
_entity_poly.type
_entity_poly.pdbx_seq_one_letter_code
_entity_poly.pdbx_strand_id
1 'polypeptide(L)'
;MNVNKVIIKKMKLISYIVVLILLFSIVGCSWKGYKLPSDTDYERVGDTDDAYFIGFQNFDNSIKKDKVRVDSVKQAILDVKNIFHDDSFKSIFLNKSWVASCDGNSLERVSGNEVITDLLSLNIKISFFPKKPFLAIGLTDTINNRIAVDPYRIDKHNEEEIIDASLLIETIAHEFTHMIIENGNVKYRDRGHGKNGCLQNKLVSYRVGKAVQAVWISKNVKKI
;
A
#
# COMPACT_ATOMS: atom_id res chain seq x y z
N MET A 1 -53.84 -18.04 5.06
CA MET A 1 -52.42 -17.69 4.82
C MET A 1 -51.80 -17.21 6.12
N ASN A 2 -50.71 -17.82 6.56
CA ASN A 2 -50.25 -17.77 7.96
C ASN A 2 -49.49 -16.46 8.23
N VAL A 3 -50.13 -15.51 8.94
CA VAL A 3 -49.63 -14.15 9.24
C VAL A 3 -48.20 -14.17 9.83
N ASN A 4 -47.88 -15.21 10.60
CA ASN A 4 -46.55 -15.43 11.18
C ASN A 4 -45.44 -15.63 10.13
N LYS A 5 -45.73 -16.26 8.97
CA LYS A 5 -44.72 -16.44 7.91
C LYS A 5 -44.37 -15.12 7.22
N VAL A 6 -45.31 -14.18 7.12
CA VAL A 6 -45.09 -12.87 6.48
C VAL A 6 -44.26 -11.96 7.39
N ILE A 7 -44.54 -11.97 8.69
CA ILE A 7 -43.80 -11.17 9.68
C ILE A 7 -42.34 -11.63 9.78
N ILE A 8 -42.10 -12.94 9.87
CA ILE A 8 -40.73 -13.50 9.93
C ILE A 8 -39.91 -13.17 8.67
N LYS A 9 -40.55 -13.19 7.49
CA LYS A 9 -39.88 -12.87 6.21
C LYS A 9 -39.50 -11.38 6.12
N LYS A 10 -40.35 -10.48 6.63
CA LYS A 10 -40.06 -9.03 6.72
C LYS A 10 -38.95 -8.72 7.74
N MET A 11 -38.95 -9.38 8.89
CA MET A 11 -37.89 -9.19 9.91
C MET A 11 -36.52 -9.62 9.39
N LYS A 12 -36.43 -10.77 8.69
CA LYS A 12 -35.18 -11.20 8.04
C LYS A 12 -34.69 -10.18 7.01
N LEU A 13 -35.58 -9.65 6.17
CA LEU A 13 -35.22 -8.66 5.16
C LEU A 13 -34.66 -7.37 5.79
N ILE A 14 -35.27 -6.88 6.87
CA ILE A 14 -34.80 -5.70 7.60
C ILE A 14 -33.42 -5.96 8.22
N SER A 15 -33.19 -7.13 8.83
CA SER A 15 -31.87 -7.50 9.37
C SER A 15 -30.80 -7.55 8.27
N TYR A 16 -31.11 -8.11 7.09
CA TYR A 16 -30.17 -8.11 5.96
C TYR A 16 -29.84 -6.69 5.49
N ILE A 17 -30.82 -5.80 5.41
CA ILE A 17 -30.62 -4.39 5.00
C ILE A 17 -29.74 -3.65 6.03
N VAL A 18 -29.98 -3.83 7.33
CA VAL A 18 -29.19 -3.19 8.39
C VAL A 18 -27.74 -3.67 8.37
N VAL A 19 -27.50 -4.99 8.21
CA VAL A 19 -26.16 -5.54 8.06
C VAL A 19 -25.48 -5.00 6.79
N LEU A 20 -26.20 -4.86 5.69
CA LEU A 20 -25.69 -4.23 4.47
C LEU A 20 -25.26 -2.78 4.72
N ILE A 21 -26.11 -1.96 5.32
CA ILE A 21 -25.84 -0.55 5.60
C ILE A 21 -24.62 -0.40 6.53
N LEU A 22 -24.50 -1.25 7.54
CA LEU A 22 -23.34 -1.28 8.43
C LEU A 22 -22.05 -1.68 7.68
N LEU A 23 -22.11 -2.65 6.77
CA LEU A 23 -20.96 -3.04 5.96
C LEU A 23 -20.52 -1.94 4.98
N PHE A 24 -21.46 -1.27 4.32
CA PHE A 24 -21.16 -0.17 3.40
C PHE A 24 -20.64 1.09 4.12
N SER A 25 -21.11 1.36 5.33
CA SER A 25 -20.66 2.51 6.11
C SER A 25 -19.25 2.32 6.70
N ILE A 26 -18.80 1.10 6.98
CA ILE A 26 -17.44 0.85 7.48
C ILE A 26 -16.38 1.07 6.38
N VAL A 27 -16.61 0.59 5.16
CA VAL A 27 -15.64 0.72 4.04
C VAL A 27 -15.52 2.17 3.56
N GLY A 28 -16.63 2.92 3.53
CA GLY A 28 -16.63 4.34 3.16
C GLY A 28 -16.09 5.28 4.25
N CYS A 29 -16.14 4.90 5.52
CA CYS A 29 -15.66 5.73 6.63
C CYS A 29 -14.13 5.82 6.72
N SER A 30 -13.39 4.78 6.29
CA SER A 30 -11.92 4.78 6.33
C SER A 30 -11.27 5.87 5.48
N TRP A 31 -12.02 6.43 4.53
CA TRP A 31 -11.56 7.49 3.63
C TRP A 31 -12.36 8.80 3.75
N LYS A 32 -13.17 8.96 4.79
CA LYS A 32 -13.89 10.20 5.04
C LYS A 32 -12.90 11.29 5.48
N GLY A 33 -12.88 12.41 4.74
CA GLY A 33 -11.99 13.55 5.02
C GLY A 33 -10.72 13.62 4.18
N TYR A 34 -10.50 12.65 3.28
CA TYR A 34 -9.45 12.75 2.27
C TYR A 34 -10.07 13.28 0.98
N LYS A 35 -9.71 14.51 0.61
CA LYS A 35 -10.04 15.09 -0.69
C LYS A 35 -9.00 14.63 -1.71
N LEU A 36 -9.44 14.31 -2.92
CA LEU A 36 -8.51 14.06 -4.01
C LEU A 36 -7.79 15.39 -4.36
N PRO A 37 -6.48 15.35 -4.62
CA PRO A 37 -5.76 16.48 -5.16
C PRO A 37 -6.36 16.89 -6.50
N SER A 38 -6.26 18.18 -6.83
CA SER A 38 -6.42 18.60 -8.22
C SER A 38 -5.23 18.10 -9.04
N ASP A 39 -5.39 17.97 -10.37
CA ASP A 39 -4.30 17.50 -11.24
C ASP A 39 -3.03 18.38 -11.15
N THR A 40 -3.18 19.64 -10.75
CA THR A 40 -2.08 20.59 -10.55
C THR A 40 -1.31 20.40 -9.23
N ASP A 41 -1.81 19.60 -8.30
CA ASP A 41 -1.19 19.38 -6.99
C ASP A 41 -0.22 18.19 -6.98
N TYR A 42 -0.01 17.54 -8.12
CA TYR A 42 0.90 16.41 -8.27
C TYR A 42 2.33 16.87 -8.50
N GLU A 43 3.23 16.45 -7.62
CA GLU A 43 4.66 16.73 -7.72
C GLU A 43 5.40 15.55 -8.33
N ARG A 44 6.35 15.83 -9.22
CA ARG A 44 7.21 14.82 -9.84
C ARG A 44 8.29 14.34 -8.85
N VAL A 45 8.46 13.03 -8.73
CA VAL A 45 9.51 12.39 -7.94
C VAL A 45 10.43 11.58 -8.86
N GLY A 46 11.68 12.02 -8.96
CA GLY A 46 12.70 11.50 -9.87
C GLY A 46 12.84 12.32 -11.17
N ASP A 47 14.01 12.22 -11.80
CA ASP A 47 14.39 13.08 -12.92
C ASP A 47 14.20 12.45 -14.32
N THR A 48 13.89 11.16 -14.38
CA THR A 48 13.75 10.35 -15.60
C THR A 48 12.30 10.24 -16.09
N ASP A 49 12.08 9.82 -17.34
CA ASP A 49 10.75 9.78 -17.97
C ASP A 49 9.73 8.86 -17.27
N ASP A 50 10.22 7.88 -16.51
CA ASP A 50 9.43 6.99 -15.66
C ASP A 50 9.18 7.58 -14.25
N ALA A 51 9.28 8.90 -14.07
CA ALA A 51 9.05 9.56 -12.78
C ALA A 51 7.65 9.29 -12.23
N TYR A 52 7.56 9.20 -10.91
CA TYR A 52 6.28 9.07 -10.23
C TYR A 52 5.69 10.46 -9.93
N PHE A 53 4.37 10.55 -9.89
CA PHE A 53 3.65 11.79 -9.63
C PHE A 53 2.84 11.64 -8.35
N ILE A 54 3.16 12.45 -7.35
CA ILE A 54 2.62 12.31 -5.99
C ILE A 54 1.92 13.61 -5.59
N GLY A 55 0.61 13.53 -5.35
CA GLY A 55 -0.16 14.62 -4.77
C GLY A 55 -0.15 14.52 -3.24
N PHE A 56 0.45 15.49 -2.56
CA PHE A 56 0.49 15.53 -1.10
C PHE A 56 -0.79 16.17 -0.55
N GLN A 57 -1.49 15.47 0.32
CA GLN A 57 -2.76 15.94 0.86
C GLN A 57 -2.79 15.80 2.38
N ASN A 58 -3.48 16.73 3.06
CA ASN A 58 -3.49 16.85 4.52
C ASN A 58 -2.10 17.07 5.14
N PHE A 59 -1.21 17.74 4.39
CA PHE A 59 0.01 18.36 4.88
C PHE A 59 -0.19 19.88 4.88
N ASP A 60 0.19 20.55 5.96
CA ASP A 60 0.18 22.02 6.02
C ASP A 60 1.57 22.56 5.69
N ASN A 61 1.77 23.06 4.47
CA ASN A 61 3.06 23.59 4.01
C ASN A 61 3.52 24.85 4.80
N SER A 62 2.66 25.47 5.60
CA SER A 62 3.08 26.52 6.53
C SER A 62 3.80 25.95 7.76
N ILE A 63 3.58 24.67 8.07
CA ILE A 63 4.18 23.97 9.20
C ILE A 63 5.50 23.31 8.75
N LYS A 64 6.61 23.72 9.37
CA LYS A 64 7.95 23.16 9.09
C LYS A 64 7.98 21.62 9.19
N LYS A 65 7.27 21.05 10.16
CA LYS A 65 7.17 19.59 10.33
C LYS A 65 6.56 18.90 9.10
N ASP A 66 5.51 19.47 8.52
CA ASP A 66 4.84 18.86 7.37
C ASP A 66 5.66 19.00 6.09
N LYS A 67 6.43 20.09 5.93
CA LYS A 67 7.46 20.18 4.87
C LYS A 67 8.48 19.06 4.97
N VAL A 68 9.05 18.85 6.16
CA VAL A 68 10.01 17.76 6.41
C VAL A 68 9.39 16.40 6.08
N ARG A 69 8.12 16.18 6.43
CA ARG A 69 7.41 14.94 6.11
C ARG A 69 7.20 14.75 4.61
N VAL A 70 6.82 15.81 3.88
CA VAL A 70 6.69 15.76 2.42
C VAL A 70 8.02 15.36 1.80
N ASP A 71 9.12 16.00 2.22
CA ASP A 71 10.46 15.69 1.74
C ASP A 71 10.87 14.25 2.08
N SER A 72 10.57 13.76 3.30
CA SER A 72 10.78 12.37 3.68
C SER A 72 10.05 11.38 2.78
N VAL A 73 8.78 11.66 2.45
CA VAL A 73 8.00 10.79 1.58
C VAL A 73 8.55 10.82 0.16
N LYS A 74 8.92 11.99 -0.38
CA LYS A 74 9.56 12.10 -1.71
C LYS A 74 10.84 11.29 -1.78
N GLN A 75 11.72 11.45 -0.80
CA GLN A 75 12.98 10.71 -0.73
C GLN A 75 12.72 9.20 -0.65
N ALA A 76 11.78 8.78 0.21
CA ALA A 76 11.46 7.38 0.37
C ALA A 76 10.88 6.76 -0.91
N ILE A 77 10.01 7.48 -1.63
CA ILE A 77 9.45 7.03 -2.92
C ILE A 77 10.56 6.90 -3.96
N LEU A 78 11.47 7.88 -4.04
CA LEU A 78 12.61 7.84 -4.94
C LEU A 78 13.51 6.63 -4.65
N ASP A 79 13.79 6.36 -3.38
CA ASP A 79 14.57 5.20 -2.96
C ASP A 79 13.90 3.87 -3.32
N VAL A 80 12.59 3.74 -3.07
CA VAL A 80 11.80 2.55 -3.45
C VAL A 80 11.91 2.31 -4.95
N LYS A 81 11.68 3.36 -5.76
CA LYS A 81 11.79 3.29 -7.21
C LYS A 81 13.19 2.82 -7.63
N ASN A 82 14.24 3.49 -7.15
CA ASN A 82 15.62 3.13 -7.48
C ASN A 82 15.96 1.68 -7.09
N ILE A 83 15.42 1.19 -5.98
CA ILE A 83 15.65 -0.18 -5.53
C ILE A 83 14.93 -1.22 -6.39
N PHE A 84 13.76 -0.94 -6.96
CA PHE A 84 13.14 -1.86 -7.92
C PHE A 84 14.03 -2.14 -9.13
N HIS A 85 14.84 -1.16 -9.53
CA HIS A 85 15.82 -1.31 -10.62
C HIS A 85 17.15 -1.93 -10.17
N ASP A 86 17.37 -2.15 -8.87
CA ASP A 86 18.62 -2.70 -8.32
C ASP A 86 18.70 -4.23 -8.46
N ASP A 87 19.87 -4.74 -8.87
CA ASP A 87 20.05 -6.17 -9.10
C ASP A 87 20.04 -6.99 -7.81
N SER A 88 20.48 -6.41 -6.68
CA SER A 88 20.39 -7.05 -5.36
C SER A 88 18.93 -7.30 -4.99
N PHE A 89 18.06 -6.34 -5.27
CA PHE A 89 16.61 -6.50 -5.08
C PHE A 89 16.05 -7.59 -6.01
N LYS A 90 16.32 -7.50 -7.31
CA LYS A 90 15.83 -8.49 -8.29
C LYS A 90 16.22 -9.92 -7.92
N SER A 91 17.48 -10.13 -7.52
CA SER A 91 18.00 -11.44 -7.13
C SER A 91 17.22 -12.13 -5.99
N ILE A 92 16.55 -11.35 -5.12
CA ILE A 92 15.73 -11.91 -4.04
C ILE A 92 14.53 -12.68 -4.60
N PHE A 93 13.96 -12.19 -5.70
CA PHE A 93 12.73 -12.70 -6.31
C PHE A 93 12.97 -13.71 -7.42
N LEU A 94 14.05 -13.56 -8.20
CA LEU A 94 14.36 -14.42 -9.34
C LEU A 94 14.37 -15.90 -8.96
N ASN A 95 13.92 -16.75 -9.89
CA ASN A 95 13.89 -18.21 -9.79
C ASN A 95 13.07 -18.77 -8.61
N LYS A 96 12.13 -17.98 -8.06
CA LYS A 96 11.20 -18.41 -7.01
C LYS A 96 9.75 -18.21 -7.45
N SER A 97 8.85 -18.97 -6.82
CA SER A 97 7.41 -18.74 -6.90
C SER A 97 6.94 -18.04 -5.64
N TRP A 98 6.08 -17.04 -5.81
CA TRP A 98 5.56 -16.19 -4.73
C TRP A 98 4.04 -16.27 -4.68
N VAL A 99 3.47 -15.98 -3.50
CA VAL A 99 2.02 -15.98 -3.31
C VAL A 99 1.49 -14.58 -3.60
N ALA A 100 0.66 -14.44 -4.62
CA ALA A 100 0.07 -13.16 -5.00
C ALA A 100 -1.17 -12.83 -4.15
N SER A 101 -1.98 -13.83 -3.82
CA SER A 101 -3.18 -13.67 -3.00
C SER A 101 -3.58 -14.98 -2.33
N CYS A 102 -4.34 -14.84 -1.24
CA CYS A 102 -4.93 -15.92 -0.46
C CYS A 102 -6.46 -15.76 -0.32
N ASP A 103 -7.08 -14.98 -1.20
CA ASP A 103 -8.50 -14.65 -1.11
C ASP A 103 -9.46 -15.81 -1.43
N GLY A 104 -8.95 -16.84 -2.11
CA GLY A 104 -9.70 -18.02 -2.53
C GLY A 104 -9.40 -19.29 -1.74
N ASN A 105 -9.95 -20.41 -2.22
CA ASN A 105 -9.71 -21.74 -1.66
C ASN A 105 -8.30 -22.28 -1.97
N SER A 106 -7.57 -21.64 -2.89
CA SER A 106 -6.21 -22.00 -3.30
C SER A 106 -5.31 -20.77 -3.27
N LEU A 107 -4.01 -21.00 -3.02
CA LEU A 107 -2.99 -19.96 -3.11
C LEU A 107 -2.77 -19.58 -4.57
N GLU A 108 -2.98 -18.31 -4.90
CA GLU A 108 -2.62 -17.76 -6.20
C GLU A 108 -1.11 -17.51 -6.22
N ARG A 109 -0.44 -18.04 -7.24
CA ARG A 109 1.02 -17.99 -7.34
C ARG A 109 1.46 -17.32 -8.63
N VAL A 110 2.54 -16.55 -8.52
CA VAL A 110 3.21 -15.88 -9.62
C VAL A 110 4.69 -16.25 -9.64
N SER A 111 5.33 -16.04 -10.78
CA SER A 111 6.78 -16.19 -10.89
C SER A 111 7.51 -14.95 -10.36
N GLY A 112 8.75 -15.12 -9.89
CA GLY A 112 9.60 -13.99 -9.52
C GLY A 112 9.86 -13.02 -10.68
N ASN A 113 9.99 -13.52 -11.91
CA ASN A 113 10.18 -12.67 -13.10
C ASN A 113 8.98 -11.76 -13.31
N GLU A 114 7.78 -12.31 -13.18
CA GLU A 114 6.53 -11.57 -13.31
C GLU A 114 6.40 -10.48 -12.24
N VAL A 115 6.75 -10.76 -10.98
CA VAL A 115 6.79 -9.74 -9.92
C VAL A 115 7.73 -8.58 -10.30
N ILE A 116 8.92 -8.89 -10.80
CA ILE A 116 9.89 -7.86 -11.22
C ILE A 116 9.37 -7.08 -12.43
N THR A 117 8.81 -7.75 -13.43
CA THR A 117 8.23 -7.08 -14.61
C THR A 117 7.11 -6.14 -14.20
N ASP A 118 6.20 -6.57 -13.32
CA ASP A 118 5.09 -5.74 -12.85
C ASP A 118 5.60 -4.50 -12.09
N LEU A 119 6.59 -4.67 -11.20
CA LEU A 119 7.16 -3.57 -10.41
C LEU A 119 7.92 -2.56 -11.28
N LEU A 120 8.65 -3.02 -12.30
CA LEU A 120 9.39 -2.15 -13.22
C LEU A 120 8.47 -1.43 -14.22
N SER A 121 7.28 -1.99 -14.49
CA SER A 121 6.28 -1.38 -15.37
C SER A 121 5.33 -0.45 -14.62
N LEU A 122 5.50 -0.33 -13.30
CA LEU A 122 4.62 0.45 -12.44
C LEU A 122 4.76 1.94 -12.74
N ASN A 123 3.70 2.56 -13.23
CA ASN A 123 3.60 4.00 -13.39
C ASN A 123 2.67 4.57 -12.29
N ILE A 124 3.24 5.32 -11.35
CA ILE A 124 2.52 5.83 -10.19
C ILE A 124 2.11 7.29 -10.42
N LYS A 125 0.79 7.53 -10.43
CA LYS A 125 0.19 8.84 -10.17
C LYS A 125 -0.79 8.71 -9.02
N ILE A 126 -0.36 9.02 -7.79
CA ILE A 126 -1.16 8.78 -6.57
C ILE A 126 -1.29 9.99 -5.66
N SER A 127 -2.31 9.97 -4.83
CA SER A 127 -2.48 10.89 -3.71
C SER A 127 -1.92 10.26 -2.43
N PHE A 128 -1.09 10.99 -1.68
CA PHE A 128 -0.47 10.51 -0.44
C PHE A 128 -1.01 11.26 0.78
N PHE A 129 -1.32 10.52 1.85
CA PHE A 129 -1.93 11.06 3.06
C PHE A 129 -1.24 10.59 4.36
N PRO A 130 -0.99 11.48 5.35
CA PRO A 130 -0.38 11.14 6.62
C PRO A 130 -1.40 10.89 7.76
N LYS A 131 -2.70 10.68 7.48
CA LYS A 131 -3.74 10.44 8.52
C LYS A 131 -4.66 9.27 8.17
N LYS A 132 -5.54 8.82 9.09
CA LYS A 132 -5.80 7.40 9.49
C LYS A 132 -7.24 6.81 9.37
N PRO A 133 -7.40 5.47 9.62
CA PRO A 133 -7.83 4.98 10.96
C PRO A 133 -6.81 4.11 11.75
N PHE A 134 -7.06 3.95 13.06
CA PHE A 134 -6.24 3.43 14.19
C PHE A 134 -5.49 2.09 14.06
N LEU A 135 -5.63 1.33 12.97
CA LEU A 135 -5.33 -0.11 12.97
C LEU A 135 -4.29 -0.57 11.92
N ALA A 136 -3.94 0.26 10.93
CA ALA A 136 -3.04 -0.14 9.85
C ALA A 136 -1.84 0.82 9.71
N ILE A 137 -0.67 0.25 9.40
CA ILE A 137 0.59 0.97 9.19
C ILE A 137 0.59 1.69 7.82
N GLY A 138 -0.03 1.08 6.82
CA GLY A 138 -0.30 1.64 5.50
C GLY A 138 -1.66 1.17 4.98
N LEU A 139 -2.20 1.88 4.01
CA LEU A 139 -3.44 1.53 3.33
C LEU A 139 -3.44 2.05 1.90
N THR A 140 -3.75 1.17 0.95
CA THR A 140 -3.94 1.51 -0.46
C THR A 140 -5.42 1.47 -0.86
N ASP A 141 -5.87 2.48 -1.59
CA ASP A 141 -7.13 2.48 -2.34
C ASP A 141 -6.83 2.71 -3.81
N THR A 142 -6.86 1.61 -4.55
CA THR A 142 -6.53 1.55 -5.96
C THR A 142 -7.59 2.17 -6.86
N ILE A 143 -8.85 2.23 -6.41
CA ILE A 143 -9.92 2.86 -7.20
C ILE A 143 -9.67 4.37 -7.32
N ASN A 144 -9.20 4.97 -6.23
CA ASN A 144 -8.97 6.40 -6.14
C ASN A 144 -7.49 6.78 -6.26
N ASN A 145 -6.62 5.84 -6.63
CA ASN A 145 -5.18 6.00 -6.71
C ASN A 145 -4.58 6.74 -5.50
N ARG A 146 -4.79 6.20 -4.31
CA ARG A 146 -4.33 6.85 -3.08
C ARG A 146 -3.74 5.89 -2.07
N ILE A 147 -2.78 6.40 -1.33
CA ILE A 147 -2.08 5.69 -0.26
C ILE A 147 -2.10 6.57 0.99
N ALA A 148 -2.37 5.92 2.13
CA ALA A 148 -2.22 6.53 3.45
C ALA A 148 -1.17 5.76 4.24
N VAL A 149 -0.31 6.47 4.98
CA VAL A 149 0.74 5.87 5.82
C VAL A 149 0.65 6.46 7.22
N ASP A 150 0.93 5.63 8.23
CA ASP A 150 1.01 6.07 9.62
C ASP A 150 2.04 7.21 9.75
N PRO A 151 1.64 8.40 10.25
CA PRO A 151 2.55 9.53 10.37
C PRO A 151 3.76 9.24 11.27
N TYR A 152 3.69 8.27 12.18
CA TYR A 152 4.86 7.80 12.93
C TYR A 152 5.97 7.30 11.99
N ARG A 153 5.63 6.51 10.97
CA ARG A 153 6.61 6.00 9.99
C ARG A 153 7.27 7.13 9.22
N ILE A 154 6.50 8.17 8.90
CA ILE A 154 7.00 9.35 8.19
C ILE A 154 7.95 10.17 9.09
N ASP A 155 7.57 10.35 10.36
CA ASP A 155 8.38 11.06 11.36
C ASP A 155 9.71 10.34 11.61
N LYS A 156 9.72 8.99 11.59
CA LYS A 156 10.90 8.16 11.79
C LYS A 156 11.92 8.17 10.65
N HIS A 157 11.53 8.58 9.44
CA HIS A 157 12.40 8.43 8.26
C HIS A 157 13.74 9.18 8.35
N ASN A 158 13.77 10.31 9.08
CA ASN A 158 14.96 11.14 9.24
C ASN A 158 15.68 10.93 10.58
N GLU A 159 15.36 9.86 11.31
CA GLU A 159 16.08 9.53 12.53
C GLU A 159 17.42 8.85 12.23
N GLU A 160 18.35 8.97 13.18
CA GLU A 160 19.69 8.38 13.07
C GLU A 160 19.66 6.85 13.08
N GLU A 161 18.66 6.26 13.77
CA GLU A 161 18.50 4.81 13.81
C GLU A 161 18.04 4.29 12.45
N ILE A 162 18.95 3.61 11.73
CA ILE A 162 18.71 3.15 10.36
C ILE A 162 17.49 2.22 10.22
N ILE A 163 17.21 1.44 11.27
CA ILE A 163 16.04 0.54 11.29
C ILE A 163 14.77 1.38 11.27
N ASP A 164 14.66 2.38 12.13
CA ASP A 164 13.53 3.31 12.19
C ASP A 164 13.40 4.12 10.89
N ALA A 165 14.51 4.62 10.35
CA ALA A 165 14.51 5.33 9.07
C ALA A 165 13.97 4.49 7.90
N SER A 166 14.28 3.18 7.89
CA SER A 166 13.88 2.24 6.84
C SER A 166 12.39 1.86 6.86
N LEU A 167 11.68 2.16 7.96
CA LEU A 167 10.30 1.74 8.16
C LEU A 167 9.32 2.39 7.17
N LEU A 168 9.58 3.63 6.74
CA LEU A 168 8.78 4.30 5.71
C LEU A 168 8.98 3.65 4.33
N ILE A 169 10.23 3.34 3.99
CA ILE A 169 10.63 2.66 2.74
C ILE A 169 9.90 1.32 2.59
N GLU A 170 9.94 0.50 3.66
CA GLU A 170 9.24 -0.78 3.72
C GLU A 170 7.74 -0.61 3.41
N THR A 171 7.12 0.36 4.07
CA THR A 171 5.67 0.60 3.99
C THR A 171 5.30 1.06 2.59
N ILE A 172 6.01 2.05 2.02
CA ILE A 172 5.71 2.56 0.68
C ILE A 172 5.87 1.47 -0.37
N ALA A 173 6.93 0.65 -0.32
CA ALA A 173 7.12 -0.44 -1.26
C ALA A 173 6.00 -1.50 -1.18
N HIS A 174 5.54 -1.81 0.04
CA HIS A 174 4.39 -2.68 0.25
C HIS A 174 3.12 -2.10 -0.40
N GLU A 175 2.78 -0.85 -0.10
CA GLU A 175 1.58 -0.20 -0.63
C GLU A 175 1.64 -0.02 -2.16
N PHE A 176 2.80 0.29 -2.73
CA PHE A 176 3.00 0.37 -4.19
C PHE A 176 2.72 -0.97 -4.87
N THR A 177 3.00 -2.08 -4.20
CA THR A 177 2.71 -3.41 -4.74
C THR A 177 1.20 -3.63 -4.90
N HIS A 178 0.38 -3.04 -4.04
CA HIS A 178 -1.08 -3.09 -4.18
C HIS A 178 -1.62 -2.25 -5.34
N MET A 179 -0.84 -1.31 -5.87
CA MET A 179 -1.23 -0.50 -7.03
C MET A 179 -1.17 -1.27 -8.36
N ILE A 180 -0.62 -2.49 -8.35
CA ILE A 180 -0.54 -3.34 -9.54
C ILE A 180 -1.90 -3.98 -9.81
N ILE A 181 -2.54 -3.57 -10.91
CA ILE A 181 -3.86 -4.02 -11.34
C ILE A 181 -3.75 -4.96 -12.53
N GLU A 182 -4.39 -6.12 -12.44
CA GLU A 182 -4.50 -7.10 -13.51
C GLU A 182 -5.98 -7.43 -13.73
N ASN A 183 -6.45 -7.31 -14.98
CA ASN A 183 -7.84 -7.57 -15.35
C ASN A 183 -8.86 -6.82 -14.46
N GLY A 184 -8.55 -5.55 -14.12
CA GLY A 184 -9.40 -4.70 -13.30
C GLY A 184 -9.41 -5.01 -11.80
N ASN A 185 -8.54 -5.92 -11.32
CA ASN A 185 -8.44 -6.28 -9.91
C ASN A 185 -7.01 -6.06 -9.38
N VAL A 186 -6.89 -5.75 -8.09
CA VAL A 186 -5.59 -5.70 -7.41
C VAL A 186 -4.93 -7.07 -7.52
N LYS A 187 -3.77 -7.17 -8.17
CA LYS A 187 -3.09 -8.46 -8.43
C LYS A 187 -2.51 -9.05 -7.14
N TYR A 188 -1.78 -8.23 -6.40
CA TYR A 188 -1.13 -8.62 -5.15
C TYR A 188 -1.97 -8.20 -3.96
N ARG A 189 -2.63 -9.16 -3.29
CA ARG A 189 -3.64 -8.87 -2.25
C ARG A 189 -3.24 -9.47 -0.92
N ASP A 190 -3.50 -8.69 0.13
CA ASP A 190 -3.18 -9.06 1.51
C ASP A 190 -4.27 -9.91 2.17
N ARG A 191 -5.49 -9.89 1.66
CA ARG A 191 -6.61 -10.53 2.33
C ARG A 191 -6.41 -12.06 2.35
N GLY A 192 -6.83 -12.67 3.46
CA GLY A 192 -6.63 -14.09 3.74
C GLY A 192 -5.28 -14.45 4.37
N HIS A 193 -4.37 -13.49 4.58
CA HIS A 193 -3.11 -13.75 5.29
C HIS A 193 -3.35 -14.30 6.71
N GLY A 194 -2.47 -15.21 7.15
CA GLY A 194 -2.58 -15.88 8.46
C GLY A 194 -3.55 -17.07 8.49
N LYS A 195 -4.17 -17.44 7.37
CA LYS A 195 -5.05 -18.61 7.23
C LYS A 195 -4.51 -19.61 6.19
N ASN A 196 -4.85 -20.89 6.33
CA ASN A 196 -4.64 -21.93 5.31
C ASN A 196 -3.23 -22.01 4.70
N GLY A 197 -2.17 -21.85 5.51
CA GLY A 197 -0.77 -21.91 5.03
C GLY A 197 -0.31 -20.66 4.28
N CYS A 198 -1.13 -19.61 4.22
CA CYS A 198 -0.78 -18.28 3.72
C CYS A 198 0.06 -17.52 4.76
N LEU A 199 1.37 -17.81 4.77
CA LEU A 199 2.32 -17.10 5.61
C LEU A 199 2.58 -15.70 5.03
N GLN A 200 2.50 -14.69 5.88
CA GLN A 200 2.72 -13.28 5.52
C GLN A 200 4.05 -13.07 4.77
N ASN A 201 5.12 -13.76 5.16
CA ASN A 201 6.43 -13.66 4.53
C ASN A 201 6.53 -14.27 3.12
N LYS A 202 5.49 -14.98 2.65
CA LYS A 202 5.40 -15.54 1.29
C LYS A 202 4.55 -14.70 0.35
N LEU A 203 3.76 -13.75 0.89
CA LEU A 203 2.97 -12.81 0.09
C LEU A 203 3.89 -11.80 -0.59
N VAL A 204 3.61 -11.52 -1.87
CA VAL A 204 4.42 -10.59 -2.68
C VAL A 204 4.48 -9.21 -2.05
N SER A 205 3.34 -8.62 -1.66
CA SER A 205 3.25 -7.28 -1.02
C SER A 205 4.19 -7.14 0.18
N TYR A 206 4.13 -8.06 1.15
CA TYR A 206 5.03 -8.07 2.31
C TYR A 206 6.48 -8.34 1.93
N ARG A 207 6.72 -9.27 1.00
CA ARG A 207 8.08 -9.60 0.60
C ARG A 207 8.76 -8.43 -0.10
N VAL A 208 8.05 -7.72 -0.97
CA VAL A 208 8.55 -6.52 -1.65
C VAL A 208 8.93 -5.47 -0.61
N GLY A 209 8.04 -5.13 0.32
CA GLY A 209 8.35 -4.20 1.41
C GLY A 209 9.63 -4.56 2.16
N LYS A 210 9.74 -5.82 2.63
CA LYS A 210 10.92 -6.31 3.36
C LYS A 210 12.20 -6.37 2.51
N ALA A 211 12.09 -6.72 1.24
CA ALA A 211 13.24 -6.80 0.34
C ALA A 211 13.79 -5.40 0.04
N VAL A 212 12.91 -4.43 -0.24
CA VAL A 212 13.34 -3.03 -0.43
C VAL A 212 13.99 -2.50 0.84
N GLN A 213 13.38 -2.73 2.01
CA GLN A 213 13.94 -2.36 3.30
C GLN A 213 15.36 -2.91 3.49
N ALA A 214 15.57 -4.20 3.25
CA ALA A 214 16.87 -4.85 3.41
C ALA A 214 17.95 -4.26 2.47
N VAL A 215 17.60 -4.02 1.21
CA VAL A 215 18.52 -3.40 0.24
C VAL A 215 18.83 -1.97 0.66
N TRP A 216 17.83 -1.18 1.07
CA TRP A 216 18.02 0.19 1.52
C TRP A 216 18.95 0.27 2.74
N ILE A 217 18.73 -0.57 3.75
CA ILE A 217 19.60 -0.69 4.93
C ILE A 217 21.02 -1.02 4.47
N SER A 218 21.21 -2.04 3.63
CA SER A 218 22.55 -2.46 3.18
C SER A 218 23.34 -1.35 2.47
N LYS A 219 22.66 -0.42 1.80
CA LYS A 219 23.26 0.71 1.08
C LYS A 219 23.59 1.88 1.99
N ASN A 220 22.88 2.05 3.09
CA ASN A 220 23.04 3.18 4.00
C ASN A 220 23.83 2.84 5.28
N VAL A 221 23.93 1.56 5.68
CA VAL A 221 24.90 1.12 6.73
C VAL A 221 26.34 1.39 6.28
N LYS A 222 26.64 1.25 4.98
CA LYS A 222 27.99 1.47 4.43
C LYS A 222 28.41 2.96 4.36
N LYS A 223 27.54 3.89 4.77
CA LYS A 223 27.80 5.34 4.76
C LYS A 223 28.12 5.90 6.16
N ILE A 224 28.11 5.06 7.19
CA ILE A 224 28.50 5.38 8.58
C ILE A 224 29.92 4.87 8.82
#